data_AF-A0A7R9LQM7-F1
#
_entry.id   AF-A0A7R9LQM7-F1
#
_cell.length_a   1.000
_cell.length_b   1.000
_cell.length_c   1.000
_cell.angle_alpha   90.00
_cell.angle_beta   90.00
_cell.angle_gamma   90.00
#
_symmetry.space_group_name_H-M   'P 1'
#
loop_
_entity.id
_entity.type
_entity.pdbx_description
1 polymer ?
#
loop_
_entity_poly.entity_id
_entity_poly.type
_entity_poly.pdbx_seq_one_letter_code
_entity_poly.pdbx_strand_id
1 'polypeptide(L)'
;RSTHSIPLPPGWEVANDCETGKTYYVDHNTKRTQWFDPRDRLTKPSTFADCVADELPFGWEYVFHPQIGIYYTDHLRRANQLEDPRLEWRSVQMNMVNNYLQQANGDIGSQTEVRDRRSKGSSITINRALLEQSLADAKQRVAQLKRELDANYNLLTIIDKYYKKGENSEASAVEV
;
A
#
# COMPACT_ATOMS: atom_id res chain seq x y z
N ARG A 1 7.56 -7.32 38.37
CA ARG A 1 6.31 -7.42 39.18
C ARG A 1 6.27 -8.80 39.80
N SER A 2 6.19 -8.91 41.12
CA SER A 2 6.20 -10.19 41.82
C SER A 2 4.87 -10.92 41.62
N THR A 3 4.89 -12.12 41.01
CA THR A 3 3.77 -13.05 40.77
C THR A 3 3.14 -13.62 42.05
N HIS A 4 3.51 -13.09 43.22
CA HIS A 4 3.06 -13.52 44.54
C HIS A 4 1.55 -13.31 44.79
N SER A 5 0.84 -12.57 43.94
CA SER A 5 -0.60 -12.37 44.08
C SER A 5 -1.46 -13.49 43.49
N ILE A 6 -0.90 -14.36 42.63
CA ILE A 6 -1.64 -15.45 41.99
C ILE A 6 -1.30 -16.76 42.72
N PRO A 7 -2.28 -17.49 43.28
CA PRO A 7 -2.02 -18.77 43.92
C PRO A 7 -1.51 -19.80 42.90
N LEU A 8 -0.68 -20.75 43.35
CA LEU A 8 -0.26 -21.85 42.50
C LEU A 8 -1.45 -22.70 42.04
N PRO A 9 -1.42 -23.27 40.83
CA PRO A 9 -2.47 -24.17 40.39
C PRO A 9 -2.55 -25.43 41.29
N PRO A 10 -3.70 -26.10 41.37
CA PRO A 10 -3.86 -27.30 42.17
C PRO A 10 -2.82 -28.38 41.84
N GLY A 11 -2.19 -28.96 42.88
CA GLY A 11 -1.16 -29.98 42.73
C GLY A 11 0.23 -29.44 42.38
N TRP A 12 0.44 -28.13 42.37
CA TRP A 12 1.76 -27.52 42.26
C TRP A 12 2.34 -27.16 43.63
N GLU A 13 3.63 -27.40 43.81
CA GLU A 13 4.38 -27.06 45.01
C GLU A 13 5.66 -26.29 44.66
N VAL A 14 6.03 -25.32 45.50
CA VAL A 14 7.33 -24.64 45.41
C VAL A 14 8.31 -25.34 46.33
N ALA A 15 9.46 -25.71 45.79
CA ALA A 15 10.58 -26.24 46.56
C ALA A 15 11.85 -25.46 46.23
N ASN A 16 12.85 -25.54 47.11
CA ASN A 16 14.16 -24.95 46.87
C ASN A 16 15.20 -26.05 46.79
N ASP A 17 16.07 -25.96 45.82
CA ASP A 17 17.18 -26.87 45.65
C ASP A 17 18.20 -26.63 46.78
N CYS A 18 18.63 -27.71 47.44
CA CYS A 18 19.50 -27.61 48.61
C CYS A 18 20.96 -27.27 48.26
N GLU A 19 21.40 -27.55 47.03
CA GLU A 19 22.77 -27.32 46.58
C GLU A 19 22.93 -25.92 46.00
N THR A 20 21.99 -25.49 45.16
CA THR A 20 22.06 -24.21 44.45
C THR A 20 21.22 -23.11 45.09
N GLY A 21 20.32 -23.45 46.02
CA GLY A 21 19.35 -22.52 46.59
C GLY A 21 18.29 -22.03 45.60
N LYS A 22 18.26 -22.57 44.38
CA LYS A 22 17.31 -22.15 43.35
C LYS A 22 15.92 -22.70 43.62
N THR A 23 14.93 -21.85 43.49
CA THR A 23 13.53 -22.25 43.56
C THR A 23 13.13 -23.05 42.31
N TYR A 24 12.46 -24.18 42.52
CA TYR A 24 11.87 -25.00 41.47
C TYR A 24 10.43 -25.36 41.83
N TYR A 25 9.67 -25.77 40.82
CA TYR A 25 8.24 -26.07 40.93
C TYR A 25 8.00 -27.55 40.65
N VAL A 26 7.24 -28.19 41.53
CA VAL A 26 6.89 -29.62 41.48
C VAL A 26 5.43 -29.73 41.08
N ASP A 27 5.14 -30.39 39.97
CA ASP A 27 3.80 -30.77 39.56
C ASP A 27 3.49 -32.19 40.04
N HIS A 28 2.66 -32.30 41.07
CA HIS A 28 2.21 -33.56 41.63
C HIS A 28 1.20 -34.29 40.77
N ASN A 29 0.56 -33.62 39.80
CA ASN A 29 -0.40 -34.25 38.88
C ASN A 29 0.36 -35.06 37.81
N THR A 30 1.41 -34.48 37.24
CA THR A 30 2.21 -35.14 36.19
C THR A 30 3.49 -35.81 36.72
N LYS A 31 3.79 -35.64 38.01
CA LYS A 31 5.02 -36.10 38.68
C LYS A 31 6.28 -35.58 37.99
N ARG A 32 6.27 -34.29 37.62
CA ARG A 32 7.37 -33.61 36.95
C ARG A 32 7.85 -32.43 37.77
N THR A 33 9.13 -32.12 37.63
CA THR A 33 9.74 -30.91 38.19
C THR A 33 10.18 -29.99 37.07
N GLN A 34 10.12 -28.69 37.33
CA GLN A 34 10.54 -27.67 36.37
C GLN A 34 11.07 -26.43 37.08
N TRP A 35 11.93 -25.70 36.39
CA TRP A 35 12.57 -24.50 36.92
C TRP A 35 11.73 -23.23 36.75
N PHE A 36 10.77 -23.23 35.83
CA PHE A 36 9.92 -22.06 35.56
C PHE A 36 8.58 -22.15 36.30
N ASP A 37 8.05 -20.99 36.70
CA ASP A 37 6.79 -20.88 37.42
C ASP A 37 5.61 -21.27 36.50
N PRO A 38 4.73 -22.22 36.88
CA PRO A 38 3.54 -22.53 36.08
C PRO A 38 2.62 -21.33 35.84
N ARG A 39 2.66 -20.33 36.74
CA ARG A 39 1.89 -19.08 36.64
C ARG A 39 2.44 -18.14 35.59
N ASP A 40 3.72 -18.29 35.20
CA ASP A 40 4.33 -17.45 34.18
C ASP A 40 3.58 -17.52 32.85
N ARG A 41 2.91 -18.64 32.54
CA ARG A 41 2.07 -18.73 31.34
C ARG A 41 0.93 -17.71 31.32
N LEU A 42 0.46 -17.29 32.50
CA LEU A 42 -0.64 -16.34 32.65
C LEU A 42 -0.15 -14.89 32.66
N THR A 43 1.10 -14.66 33.08
CA THR A 43 1.64 -13.30 33.31
C THR A 43 2.68 -12.89 32.28
N LYS A 44 3.39 -13.84 31.65
CA LYS A 44 4.38 -13.57 30.62
C LYS A 44 3.74 -13.55 29.24
N PRO A 45 4.29 -12.72 28.33
CA PRO A 45 3.86 -12.70 26.94
C PRO A 45 4.04 -14.07 26.29
N SER A 46 3.03 -14.51 25.55
CA SER A 46 3.03 -15.82 24.89
C SER A 46 3.94 -15.84 23.66
N THR A 47 4.15 -14.67 23.05
CA THR A 47 4.99 -14.50 21.87
C THR A 47 5.99 -13.36 22.05
N PHE A 48 7.03 -13.35 21.22
CA PHE A 48 7.97 -12.23 21.15
C PHE A 48 7.31 -10.91 20.74
N ALA A 49 6.19 -10.95 20.03
CA ALA A 49 5.46 -9.76 19.61
C ALA A 49 4.78 -9.05 20.78
N ASP A 50 4.41 -9.79 21.83
CA ASP A 50 3.72 -9.27 23.02
C ASP A 50 4.70 -8.80 24.10
N CYS A 51 6.01 -8.95 23.88
CA CYS A 51 7.03 -8.58 24.85
C CYS A 51 7.16 -7.06 24.98
N VAL A 52 7.05 -6.57 26.22
CA VAL A 52 7.22 -5.14 26.53
C VAL A 52 8.51 -4.93 27.30
N ALA A 53 9.31 -3.95 26.88
CA ALA A 53 10.57 -3.55 27.51
C ALA A 53 11.54 -4.73 27.72
N ASP A 54 11.83 -5.08 28.98
CA ASP A 54 12.80 -6.10 29.39
C ASP A 54 12.17 -7.48 29.67
N GLU A 55 10.87 -7.64 29.39
CA GLU A 55 10.20 -8.92 29.59
C GLU A 55 10.54 -9.91 28.48
N LEU A 56 10.86 -11.14 28.88
CA LEU A 56 11.08 -12.28 28.00
C LEU A 56 9.78 -13.09 27.86
N PRO A 57 9.55 -13.74 26.70
CA PRO A 57 8.38 -14.59 26.51
C PRO A 57 8.34 -15.75 27.50
N PHE A 58 7.17 -16.37 27.62
CA PHE A 58 7.02 -17.61 28.37
C PHE A 58 8.06 -18.66 27.94
N GLY A 59 8.71 -19.29 28.93
CA GLY A 59 9.76 -20.28 28.71
C GLY A 59 11.16 -19.70 28.52
N TRP A 60 11.30 -18.37 28.36
CA TRP A 60 12.60 -17.71 28.31
C TRP A 60 12.98 -17.10 29.66
N GLU A 61 14.25 -17.20 29.98
CA GLU A 61 14.83 -16.63 31.19
C GLU A 61 16.25 -16.14 30.90
N TYR A 62 16.63 -15.01 31.49
CA TYR A 62 18.03 -14.57 31.50
C TYR A 62 18.68 -15.04 32.80
N VAL A 63 19.85 -15.65 32.68
CA VAL A 63 20.61 -16.18 33.81
C VAL A 63 21.94 -15.46 33.86
N PHE A 64 22.33 -14.99 35.04
CA PHE A 64 23.64 -14.40 35.25
C PHE A 64 24.64 -15.49 35.63
N HIS A 65 25.73 -15.60 34.85
CA HIS A 65 26.89 -16.41 35.18
C HIS A 65 28.10 -15.51 35.48
N PRO A 66 28.84 -15.73 36.60
CA PRO A 66 29.94 -14.84 37.00
C PRO A 66 31.03 -14.62 35.94
N GLN A 67 31.28 -15.61 35.08
CA GLN A 67 32.36 -15.57 34.08
C GLN A 67 31.89 -15.18 32.67
N ILE A 68 30.64 -15.46 32.34
CA ILE A 68 30.09 -15.30 30.97
C ILE A 68 29.22 -14.05 30.88
N GLY A 69 28.71 -13.57 32.02
CA GLY A 69 27.71 -12.51 32.08
C GLY A 69 26.31 -13.08 31.93
N ILE A 70 25.41 -12.29 31.35
CA ILE A 70 24.02 -12.67 31.15
C ILE A 70 23.91 -13.54 29.89
N TYR A 71 23.28 -14.69 30.01
CA TYR A 71 22.90 -15.53 28.87
C TYR A 71 21.42 -15.89 28.97
N TYR A 72 20.82 -16.25 27.83
CA TYR A 72 19.40 -16.56 27.73
C TYR A 72 19.20 -18.07 27.62
N THR A 73 18.25 -18.59 28.37
CA THR A 73 17.88 -20.01 28.35
C THR A 73 16.44 -20.16 27.86
N ASP A 74 16.24 -20.96 26.82
CA ASP A 74 14.94 -21.42 26.36
C ASP A 74 14.63 -22.76 27.03
N HIS A 75 13.75 -22.73 28.03
CA HIS A 75 13.33 -23.91 28.78
C HIS A 75 12.40 -24.83 27.99
N LEU A 76 11.75 -24.32 26.93
CA LEU A 76 10.88 -25.12 26.05
C LEU A 76 11.71 -25.97 25.10
N ARG A 77 12.77 -25.37 24.54
CA ARG A 77 13.72 -26.06 23.65
C ARG A 77 14.89 -26.72 24.35
N ARG A 78 15.08 -26.44 25.65
CA ARG A 78 16.25 -26.86 26.45
C ARG A 78 17.56 -26.43 25.79
N ALA A 79 17.62 -25.16 25.42
CA ALA A 79 18.77 -24.56 24.74
C ALA A 79 19.21 -23.27 25.44
N ASN A 80 20.49 -22.93 25.29
CA ASN A 80 21.09 -21.75 25.88
C ASN A 80 21.77 -20.95 24.78
N GLN A 81 21.68 -19.62 24.84
CA GLN A 81 22.28 -18.71 23.88
C GLN A 81 22.80 -17.44 24.56
N LEU A 82 23.84 -16.84 23.97
CA LEU A 82 24.42 -15.59 24.49
C LEU A 82 23.64 -14.36 24.02
N GLU A 83 23.07 -14.41 22.83
CA GLU A 83 22.36 -13.29 22.22
C GLU A 83 20.91 -13.18 22.72
N ASP A 84 20.42 -11.94 22.84
CA ASP A 84 19.05 -11.69 23.24
C ASP A 84 18.09 -12.19 22.14
N PRO A 85 17.22 -13.18 22.43
CA PRO A 85 16.31 -13.75 21.44
C PRO A 85 15.35 -12.71 20.84
N ARG A 86 15.10 -11.60 21.53
CA ARG A 86 14.24 -10.52 21.05
C ARG A 86 14.92 -9.73 19.93
N LEU A 87 16.24 -9.64 19.94
CA LEU A 87 17.00 -8.99 18.86
C LEU A 87 16.99 -9.84 17.60
N GLU A 88 17.19 -11.15 17.74
CA GLU A 88 17.07 -12.09 16.62
C GLU A 88 15.66 -12.05 16.01
N TRP A 89 14.63 -12.12 16.87
CA TRP A 89 13.24 -12.04 16.40
C TRP A 89 12.95 -10.74 15.65
N ARG A 90 13.39 -9.58 16.19
CA ARG A 90 13.24 -8.28 15.51
C ARG A 90 13.98 -8.24 14.17
N SER A 91 15.18 -8.79 14.10
CA SER A 91 15.96 -8.89 12.86
C SER A 91 15.22 -9.68 11.79
N VAL A 92 14.67 -10.85 12.17
CA VAL A 92 13.88 -11.68 11.26
C VAL A 92 12.64 -10.94 10.76
N GLN A 93 11.89 -10.27 11.65
CA GLN A 93 10.71 -9.48 11.25
C GLN A 93 11.09 -8.33 10.32
N MET A 94 12.16 -7.60 10.63
CA MET A 94 12.65 -6.50 9.80
C MET A 94 13.07 -6.98 8.41
N ASN A 95 13.72 -8.14 8.31
CA ASN A 95 14.05 -8.76 7.03
C ASN A 95 12.80 -9.12 6.22
N MET A 96 11.76 -9.66 6.85
CA MET A 96 10.50 -9.92 6.15
C MET A 96 9.90 -8.64 5.59
N VAL A 97 9.81 -7.58 6.40
CA VAL A 97 9.28 -6.27 5.96
C VAL A 97 10.11 -5.70 4.81
N ASN A 98 11.44 -5.75 4.91
CA ASN A 98 12.33 -5.28 3.84
C ASN A 98 12.12 -6.06 2.54
N ASN A 99 11.95 -7.38 2.60
CA ASN A 99 11.68 -8.20 1.42
C ASN A 99 10.35 -7.82 0.76
N TYR A 100 9.29 -7.61 1.56
CA TYR A 100 8.00 -7.15 1.03
C TYR A 100 8.11 -5.77 0.38
N LEU A 101 8.86 -4.84 0.98
CA LEU A 101 9.08 -3.51 0.40
C LEU A 101 9.85 -3.59 -0.92
N GLN A 102 10.87 -4.44 -1.01
CA GLN A 102 11.61 -4.66 -2.26
C GLN A 102 10.71 -5.23 -3.35
N GLN A 103 9.89 -6.23 -3.02
CA GLN A 103 8.94 -6.81 -3.96
C GLN A 103 7.93 -5.77 -4.46
N ALA A 104 7.32 -5.02 -3.54
CA ALA A 104 6.36 -3.96 -3.88
C ALA A 104 7.00 -2.88 -4.77
N ASN A 105 8.24 -2.47 -4.47
CA ASN A 105 8.97 -1.51 -5.31
C ASN A 105 9.25 -2.08 -6.71
N GLY A 106 9.60 -3.36 -6.82
CA GLY A 106 9.78 -4.04 -8.10
C GLY A 106 8.48 -4.10 -8.91
N ASP A 107 7.37 -4.44 -8.27
CA ASP A 107 6.05 -4.49 -8.91
C ASP A 107 5.60 -3.11 -9.39
N ILE A 108 5.77 -2.07 -8.57
CA ILE A 108 5.49 -0.68 -8.96
C ILE A 108 6.36 -0.26 -10.15
N GLY A 109 7.65 -0.59 -10.14
CA GLY A 109 8.57 -0.34 -11.26
C GLY A 109 8.09 -1.00 -12.55
N SER A 110 7.71 -2.27 -12.48
CA SER A 110 7.18 -2.99 -13.65
C SER A 110 5.85 -2.41 -14.17
N GLN A 111 4.93 -2.03 -13.26
CA GLN A 111 3.64 -1.45 -13.64
C GLN A 111 3.78 -0.06 -14.26
N THR A 112 4.66 0.77 -13.72
CA THR A 112 4.97 2.09 -14.28
C THR A 112 5.54 1.97 -15.68
N GLU A 113 6.47 1.05 -15.93
CA GLU A 113 7.01 0.80 -17.25
C GLU A 113 5.95 0.33 -18.26
N VAL A 114 5.07 -0.59 -17.86
CA VAL A 114 3.94 -1.05 -18.70
C VAL A 114 2.98 0.09 -19.02
N ARG A 115 2.65 0.94 -18.03
CA ARG A 115 1.81 2.12 -18.23
C ARG A 115 2.44 3.11 -19.19
N ASP A 116 3.75 3.35 -19.08
CA ASP A 116 4.49 4.27 -19.93
C ASP A 116 4.55 3.80 -21.39
N ARG A 117 4.78 2.50 -21.60
CA ARG A 117 4.71 1.85 -22.92
C ARG A 117 3.31 1.97 -23.54
N ARG A 118 2.25 1.75 -22.76
CA ARG A 118 0.85 1.92 -23.21
C ARG A 118 0.52 3.39 -23.54
N SER A 119 1.00 4.34 -22.73
CA SER A 119 0.79 5.78 -22.95
C SER A 119 1.46 6.27 -24.24
N LYS A 120 2.73 5.90 -24.46
CA LYS A 120 3.50 6.26 -25.66
C LYS A 120 2.95 5.59 -26.92
N GLY A 121 2.43 4.36 -26.82
CA GLY A 121 1.88 3.62 -27.96
C GLY A 121 0.49 4.07 -28.43
N SER A 122 -0.37 4.58 -27.53
CA SER A 122 -1.77 4.87 -27.86
C SER A 122 -2.08 6.35 -28.12
N SER A 123 -1.30 7.29 -27.57
CA SER A 123 -1.67 8.71 -27.56
C SER A 123 -1.12 9.52 -28.74
N ILE A 124 0.08 9.23 -29.24
CA ILE A 124 0.74 10.09 -30.24
C ILE A 124 0.11 9.91 -31.63
N THR A 125 -0.23 8.67 -32.00
CA THR A 125 -0.71 8.35 -33.36
C THR A 125 -2.20 8.64 -33.54
N ILE A 126 -3.03 8.38 -32.51
CA ILE A 126 -4.49 8.58 -32.58
C ILE A 126 -4.85 10.07 -32.54
N ASN A 127 -4.19 10.85 -31.67
CA ASN A 127 -4.49 12.28 -31.55
C ASN A 127 -4.11 13.07 -32.80
N ARG A 128 -3.00 12.72 -33.48
CA ARG A 128 -2.59 13.39 -34.72
C ARG A 128 -3.60 13.17 -35.85
N ALA A 129 -4.03 11.94 -36.09
CA ALA A 129 -4.95 11.61 -37.16
C ALA A 129 -6.35 12.22 -36.95
N LEU A 130 -6.85 12.20 -35.72
CA LEU A 130 -8.13 12.83 -35.37
C LEU A 130 -8.08 14.36 -35.54
N LEU A 131 -6.96 14.99 -35.19
CA LEU A 131 -6.77 16.44 -35.34
C LEU A 131 -6.68 16.84 -36.81
N GLU A 132 -5.98 16.05 -37.63
CA GLU A 132 -5.89 16.25 -39.09
C GLU A 132 -7.26 16.09 -39.78
N GLN A 133 -8.06 15.10 -39.36
CA GLN A 133 -9.43 14.88 -39.85
C GLN A 133 -10.34 16.06 -39.48
N SER A 134 -10.35 16.48 -38.21
CA SER A 134 -11.18 17.59 -37.73
C SER A 134 -10.80 18.92 -38.41
N LEU A 135 -9.50 19.14 -38.66
CA LEU A 135 -9.03 20.31 -39.40
C LEU A 135 -9.47 20.29 -40.88
N ALA A 136 -9.50 19.12 -41.52
CA ALA A 136 -9.97 18.99 -42.90
C ALA A 136 -11.47 19.30 -43.02
N ASP A 137 -12.29 18.76 -42.10
CA ASP A 137 -13.74 18.99 -42.07
C ASP A 137 -14.07 20.48 -41.85
N ALA A 138 -13.35 21.14 -40.92
CA ALA A 138 -13.51 22.57 -40.66
C ALA A 138 -13.19 23.43 -41.90
N LYS A 139 -12.11 23.12 -42.63
CA LYS A 139 -11.74 23.80 -43.87
C LYS A 139 -12.80 23.63 -44.96
N GLN A 140 -13.34 22.42 -45.10
CA GLN A 140 -14.39 22.13 -46.07
C GLN A 140 -15.67 22.91 -45.76
N ARG A 141 -16.04 23.03 -44.48
CA ARG A 141 -17.20 23.82 -44.05
C ARG A 141 -17.03 25.30 -44.35
N VAL A 142 -15.86 25.87 -44.10
CA VAL A 142 -15.55 27.27 -44.44
C VAL A 142 -15.65 27.50 -45.96
N ALA A 143 -15.13 26.58 -46.77
CA ALA A 143 -15.22 26.67 -48.23
C ALA A 143 -16.68 26.57 -48.74
N GLN A 144 -17.52 25.78 -48.08
CA GLN A 144 -18.95 25.72 -48.39
C GLN A 144 -19.64 27.05 -48.06
N LEU A 145 -19.46 27.57 -46.85
CA LEU A 145 -20.08 28.83 -46.43
C LEU A 145 -19.66 30.00 -47.33
N LYS A 146 -18.41 30.00 -47.79
CA LYS A 146 -17.94 31.01 -48.75
C LYS A 146 -18.70 30.94 -50.07
N ARG A 147 -18.91 29.74 -50.61
CA ARG A 147 -19.69 29.56 -51.86
C ARG A 147 -21.15 29.99 -51.70
N GLU A 148 -21.76 29.68 -50.55
CA GLU A 148 -23.13 30.12 -50.24
C GLU A 148 -23.21 31.65 -50.14
N LEU A 149 -22.22 32.29 -49.52
CA LEU A 149 -22.14 33.75 -49.44
C LEU A 149 -21.98 34.38 -50.83
N ASP A 150 -21.09 33.84 -51.67
CA ASP A 150 -20.88 34.33 -53.04
C ASP A 150 -22.17 34.18 -53.89
N ALA A 151 -22.89 33.09 -53.72
CA ALA A 151 -24.18 32.86 -54.38
C ALA A 151 -25.24 33.87 -53.92
N ASN A 152 -25.35 34.11 -52.61
CA ASN A 152 -26.28 35.08 -52.04
C ASN A 152 -25.97 36.51 -52.51
N TYR A 153 -24.70 36.88 -52.58
CA TYR A 153 -24.26 38.17 -53.09
C TYR A 153 -24.63 38.37 -54.58
N ASN A 154 -24.46 37.32 -55.39
CA ASN A 154 -24.87 37.36 -56.80
C ASN A 154 -26.39 37.53 -56.94
N LEU A 155 -27.19 36.82 -56.13
CA LEU A 155 -28.65 36.99 -56.12
C LEU A 155 -29.07 38.43 -55.75
N LEU A 156 -28.46 39.02 -54.70
CA LEU A 156 -28.70 40.41 -54.32
C LEU A 156 -28.34 41.38 -55.46
N THR A 157 -27.22 41.14 -56.14
CA THR A 157 -26.79 41.94 -57.29
C THR A 157 -27.80 41.87 -58.45
N ILE A 158 -28.38 40.68 -58.69
CA ILE A 158 -29.42 40.50 -59.70
C ILE A 158 -30.69 41.26 -59.30
N ILE A 159 -31.12 41.16 -58.04
CA ILE A 159 -32.31 41.86 -57.52
C ILE A 159 -32.16 43.38 -57.65
N ASP A 160 -31.01 43.96 -57.26
CA ASP A 160 -30.74 45.41 -57.40
C ASP A 160 -30.83 45.88 -58.85
N LYS A 161 -30.32 45.08 -59.80
CA LYS A 161 -30.43 45.38 -61.24
C LYS A 161 -31.87 45.42 -61.74
N TYR A 162 -32.73 44.52 -61.27
CA TYR A 162 -34.15 44.50 -61.68
C TYR A 162 -34.93 45.67 -61.08
N TYR A 163 -34.71 46.00 -59.80
CA TYR A 163 -35.38 47.14 -59.16
C TYR A 163 -34.98 48.49 -59.79
N LYS A 164 -33.70 48.72 -60.09
CA LYS A 164 -33.25 49.93 -60.83
C LYS A 164 -33.81 50.03 -62.25
N LYS A 165 -34.20 48.91 -62.87
CA LYS A 165 -34.83 48.91 -64.19
C LYS A 165 -36.33 49.23 -64.11
N GLY A 166 -37.00 48.91 -63.00
CA GLY A 166 -38.40 49.27 -62.74
C GLY A 166 -38.63 50.78 -62.63
N GLU A 167 -37.77 51.50 -61.90
CA GLU A 167 -37.85 52.96 -61.77
C GLU A 167 -37.63 53.71 -63.11
N ASN A 168 -36.83 53.14 -64.02
CA ASN A 168 -36.65 53.71 -65.38
C ASN A 168 -37.76 53.32 -66.36
N SER A 169 -38.67 52.40 -65.99
CA SER A 169 -39.77 51.92 -66.86
C SER A 169 -41.13 52.53 -66.49
N GLU A 170 -41.36 52.87 -65.22
CA GLU A 170 -42.61 53.49 -64.74
C GLU A 170 -42.71 55.01 -64.99
N ALA A 171 -41.63 55.67 -65.43
CA ALA A 171 -41.69 57.08 -65.86
C ALA A 171 -42.35 57.29 -67.24
N SER A 172 -42.80 56.23 -67.91
CA SER A 172 -43.34 56.30 -69.27
C SER A 172 -44.51 55.35 -69.50
N ALA A 173 -45.55 55.38 -68.67
CA ALA A 173 -46.92 55.01 -69.08
C ALA A 173 -47.93 55.16 -67.93
N VAL A 174 -48.42 56.37 -67.70
CA VAL A 174 -49.82 56.61 -67.28
C VAL A 174 -50.33 57.89 -67.96
N GLU A 175 -50.54 57.81 -69.27
CA GLU A 175 -51.53 58.63 -69.99
C GLU A 175 -52.33 57.66 -70.87
N VAL A 176 -53.50 57.23 -70.39
CA VAL A 176 -54.82 57.21 -71.07
C VAL A 176 -55.89 57.01 -69.99
#